data_AF-X1HMH7-F1
#
_entry.id   AF-X1HMH7-F1
#
_cell.length_a   1.000
_cell.length_b   1.000
_cell.length_c   1.000
_cell.angle_alpha   90.00
_cell.angle_beta   90.00
_cell.angle_gamma   90.00
#
_symmetry.space_group_name_H-M   'P 1'
#
loop_
_entity.id
_entity.type
_entity.pdbx_description
1 polymer ?
#
loop_
_entity_poly.entity_id
_entity_poly.type
_entity_poly.pdbx_seq_one_letter_code
_entity_poly.pdbx_strand_id
1 'polypeptide(L)'
;MQRNNKAVSGECEPYQLDLTDYVTGDMTFLTKEKQEKLFEHLKQCAECRQDFFDWEETFGVLVTKQHHSKAEVKKRMDDLIGQFKTSAPAVPSPTDVKTEIDTAAGEIRKVLKAHGVTPIPDLRQKTGLVDYPFYEATSWLVMNDEAIYTKGQDNRPSHVSPR
;
A
#
# COMPACT_ATOMS: atom_id res chain seq x y z
N MET A 1 -21.59 2.36 21.70
CA MET A 1 -20.30 1.69 21.49
C MET A 1 -20.06 0.77 22.67
N GLN A 2 -20.31 -0.52 22.49
CA GLN A 2 -20.09 -1.53 23.53
C GLN A 2 -18.59 -1.81 23.60
N ARG A 3 -17.98 -1.56 24.76
CA ARG A 3 -16.64 -2.07 25.08
C ARG A 3 -16.74 -3.59 25.00
N ASN A 4 -15.98 -4.22 24.13
CA ASN A 4 -15.55 -5.57 24.42
C ASN A 4 -14.66 -5.42 25.66
N ASN A 5 -15.23 -5.66 26.84
CA ASN A 5 -14.53 -5.77 28.12
C ASN A 5 -13.56 -6.96 28.02
N LYS A 6 -12.45 -6.79 27.30
CA LYS A 6 -11.28 -7.64 27.46
C LYS A 6 -10.57 -7.14 28.71
N ALA A 7 -10.31 -8.07 29.62
CA ALA A 7 -9.61 -7.80 30.86
C ALA A 7 -8.27 -7.15 30.53
N VAL A 8 -8.14 -5.87 30.85
CA VAL A 8 -6.87 -5.16 30.83
C VAL A 8 -5.98 -5.91 31.81
N SER A 9 -4.89 -6.51 31.32
CA SER A 9 -3.87 -7.01 32.24
C SER A 9 -3.41 -5.83 33.10
N GLY A 10 -3.28 -6.01 34.42
CA GLY A 10 -2.97 -4.90 35.35
C GLY A 10 -1.68 -4.12 35.03
N GLU A 11 -0.87 -4.65 34.11
CA GLU A 11 0.36 -4.03 33.59
C GLU A 11 0.11 -3.00 32.48
N CYS A 12 -1.07 -3.00 31.84
CA CYS A 12 -1.41 -2.11 30.73
C CYS A 12 -2.20 -0.85 31.16
N GLU A 13 -2.82 -0.89 32.33
CA GLU A 13 -3.68 0.19 32.88
C GLU A 13 -2.98 1.56 32.96
N PRO A 14 -1.69 1.67 33.36
CA PRO A 14 -1.00 2.96 33.41
C PRO A 14 -0.83 3.63 32.04
N TYR A 15 -0.80 2.84 30.96
CA TYR A 15 -0.50 3.30 29.61
C TYR A 15 -1.75 3.71 28.82
N GLN A 16 -2.96 3.40 29.31
CA GLN A 16 -4.20 3.72 28.58
C GLN A 16 -4.46 5.22 28.46
N LEU A 17 -4.18 5.97 29.54
CA LEU A 17 -4.29 7.42 29.55
C LEU A 17 -3.20 8.05 28.68
N ASP A 18 -1.95 7.60 28.83
CA ASP A 18 -0.83 8.10 28.03
C ASP A 18 -1.03 7.83 26.53
N LEU A 19 -1.62 6.69 26.17
CA LEU A 19 -2.00 6.34 24.79
C LEU A 19 -3.10 7.26 24.25
N THR A 20 -4.12 7.56 25.07
CA THR A 20 -5.20 8.46 24.69
C THR A 20 -4.68 9.88 24.48
N ASP A 21 -3.88 10.40 25.42
CA ASP A 21 -3.24 11.71 25.33
C ASP A 21 -2.37 11.83 24.07
N TYR A 22 -1.59 10.78 23.78
CA TYR A 22 -0.75 10.74 22.60
C TYR A 22 -1.57 10.75 21.29
N VAL A 23 -2.57 9.89 21.16
CA VAL A 23 -3.40 9.79 19.94
C VAL A 23 -4.23 11.06 19.72
N THR A 24 -4.76 11.64 20.81
CA THR A 24 -5.56 12.87 20.71
C THR A 24 -4.71 14.13 20.50
N GLY A 25 -3.40 14.03 20.69
CA GLY A 25 -2.47 15.16 20.66
C GLY A 25 -2.56 16.07 21.87
N ASP A 26 -3.25 15.64 22.93
CA ASP A 26 -3.34 16.37 24.20
C ASP A 26 -2.08 16.13 25.04
N MET A 27 -1.07 16.96 24.81
CA MET A 27 0.23 16.86 25.50
C MET A 27 0.19 17.43 26.93
N THR A 28 -0.99 17.75 27.48
CA THR A 28 -1.12 18.40 28.80
C THR A 28 -0.56 17.53 29.93
N PHE A 29 -0.72 16.20 29.85
CA PHE A 29 -0.30 15.26 30.89
C PHE A 29 0.74 14.23 30.42
N LEU A 30 1.03 14.22 29.11
CA LEU A 30 2.02 13.36 28.48
C LEU A 30 3.41 14.02 28.46
N THR A 31 4.22 13.69 29.47
CA THR A 31 5.63 14.10 29.51
C THR A 31 6.47 13.26 28.56
N LYS A 32 7.65 13.77 28.17
CA LYS A 32 8.61 12.99 27.36
C LYS A 32 8.97 11.64 27.99
N GLU A 33 9.11 11.60 29.31
CA GLU A 33 9.42 10.38 30.04
C GLU A 33 8.27 9.34 29.97
N LYS A 34 7.03 9.79 30.11
CA LYS A 34 5.85 8.93 29.96
C LYS A 34 5.68 8.43 28.53
N GLN A 35 5.96 9.29 27.56
CA GLN A 35 5.94 8.93 26.15
C GLN A 35 6.98 7.85 25.82
N GLU A 36 8.21 7.98 26.33
CA GLU A 36 9.25 6.95 26.17
C GLU A 36 8.83 5.62 26.78
N LYS A 37 8.28 5.64 28.01
CA LYS A 37 7.76 4.45 28.70
C LYS A 37 6.59 3.80 27.96
N LEU A 38 5.68 4.60 27.40
CA LEU A 38 4.59 4.13 26.55
C LEU A 38 5.13 3.39 25.32
N PHE A 39 6.09 3.97 24.60
CA PHE A 39 6.66 3.33 23.42
C PHE A 39 7.48 2.07 23.73
N GLU A 40 8.16 2.05 24.87
CA GLU A 40 8.84 0.84 25.35
C GLU A 40 7.83 -0.27 25.63
N HIS A 41 6.71 0.04 26.27
CA HIS A 41 5.62 -0.90 26.51
C HIS A 41 4.98 -1.40 25.19
N LEU A 42 4.68 -0.50 24.24
CA LEU A 42 4.08 -0.85 22.94
C LEU A 42 4.97 -1.80 22.11
N LYS A 43 6.30 -1.78 22.30
CA LYS A 43 7.22 -2.74 21.66
C LYS A 43 7.05 -4.16 22.20
N GLN A 44 6.64 -4.31 23.45
CA GLN A 44 6.58 -5.58 24.16
C GLN A 44 5.14 -6.12 24.29
N CYS A 45 4.13 -5.24 24.27
CA CYS A 45 2.73 -5.60 24.41
C CYS A 45 2.00 -5.53 23.06
N ALA A 46 1.63 -6.69 22.52
CA ALA A 46 0.85 -6.77 21.28
C ALA A 46 -0.57 -6.22 21.42
N GLU A 47 -1.17 -6.36 22.61
CA GLU A 47 -2.54 -5.88 22.89
C GLU A 47 -2.61 -4.35 22.87
N CYS A 48 -1.75 -3.67 23.63
CA CYS A 48 -1.69 -2.20 23.61
C CYS A 48 -1.30 -1.62 22.26
N ARG A 49 -0.54 -2.38 21.44
CA ARG A 49 -0.23 -1.98 20.07
C ARG A 49 -1.46 -2.03 19.16
N GLN A 50 -2.30 -3.04 19.33
CA GLN A 50 -3.56 -3.10 18.60
C GLN A 50 -4.49 -1.97 19.03
N ASP A 51 -4.65 -1.75 20.34
CA ASP A 51 -5.45 -0.66 20.88
C ASP A 51 -4.97 0.73 20.40
N PHE A 52 -3.65 0.91 20.27
CA PHE A 52 -3.05 2.13 19.71
C PHE A 52 -3.52 2.40 18.27
N PHE A 53 -3.45 1.40 17.38
CA PHE A 53 -3.87 1.56 15.99
C PHE A 53 -5.38 1.75 15.86
N ASP A 54 -6.17 1.03 16.64
CA ASP A 54 -7.63 1.18 16.66
C ASP A 54 -8.03 2.60 17.11
N TRP A 55 -7.28 3.18 18.07
CA TRP A 55 -7.46 4.56 18.51
C TRP A 55 -7.03 5.58 17.46
N GLU A 56 -5.88 5.40 16.80
CA GLU A 56 -5.44 6.29 15.70
C GLU A 56 -6.47 6.33 14.57
N GLU A 57 -7.02 5.18 14.16
CA GLU A 57 -8.03 5.12 13.12
C GLU A 57 -9.32 5.84 13.55
N THR A 58 -9.80 5.55 14.76
CA THR A 58 -11.02 6.16 15.30
C THR A 58 -10.89 7.67 15.45
N PHE A 59 -9.77 8.14 16.00
CA PHE A 59 -9.51 9.56 16.18
C PHE A 59 -9.27 10.26 14.84
N GLY A 60 -8.57 9.62 13.90
CA GLY A 60 -8.41 10.09 12.54
C GLY A 60 -9.76 10.37 11.87
N VAL A 61 -10.71 9.44 11.94
CA VAL A 61 -12.07 9.64 11.40
C VAL A 61 -12.80 10.79 12.10
N LEU A 62 -12.66 10.94 13.41
CA LEU A 62 -13.29 12.02 14.17
C LEU A 62 -12.72 13.40 13.82
N VAL A 63 -11.40 13.52 13.75
CA VAL A 63 -10.68 14.73 13.33
C VAL A 63 -11.03 15.07 11.88
N THR A 64 -11.00 14.10 10.96
CA THR A 64 -11.38 14.33 9.56
C THR A 64 -12.82 14.84 9.45
N LYS A 65 -13.78 14.28 10.22
CA LYS A 65 -15.17 14.79 10.27
C LYS A 65 -15.26 16.20 10.86
N GLN A 66 -14.49 16.50 11.89
CA GLN A 66 -14.48 17.82 12.54
C GLN A 66 -13.76 18.90 11.72
N HIS A 67 -12.78 18.51 10.90
CA HIS A 67 -12.01 19.42 10.05
C HIS A 67 -12.63 19.60 8.66
N HIS A 68 -13.36 18.62 8.11
CA HIS A 68 -14.10 18.78 6.84
C HIS A 68 -15.20 19.84 6.91
N SER A 69 -15.71 20.16 8.10
CA SER A 69 -16.71 21.21 8.31
C SER A 69 -16.10 22.63 8.37
N LYS A 70 -14.77 22.75 8.48
CA LYS A 70 -14.07 24.03 8.51
C LYS A 70 -13.78 24.51 7.09
N ALA A 71 -14.29 25.69 6.74
CA ALA A 71 -14.17 26.27 5.40
C ALA A 71 -12.71 26.39 4.90
N GLU A 72 -11.77 26.65 5.80
CA GLU A 72 -10.34 26.77 5.48
C GLU A 72 -9.70 25.44 5.06
N VAL A 73 -10.09 24.33 5.69
CA VAL A 73 -9.60 23.00 5.36
C VAL A 73 -10.16 22.57 4.01
N LYS A 74 -11.46 22.81 3.77
CA LYS A 74 -12.09 22.56 2.47
C LYS A 74 -11.38 23.35 1.36
N LYS A 75 -11.13 24.64 1.57
CA LYS A 75 -10.40 25.48 0.61
C LYS A 75 -8.99 24.95 0.33
N ARG A 76 -8.24 24.57 1.36
CA ARG A 76 -6.90 23.99 1.20
C ARG A 76 -6.93 22.65 0.46
N MET A 77 -7.94 21.83 0.70
CA MET A 77 -8.13 20.55 0.03
C MET A 77 -8.51 20.74 -1.44
N ASP A 78 -9.40 21.69 -1.73
CA ASP A 78 -9.77 22.10 -3.09
C ASP A 78 -8.57 22.70 -3.84
N ASP A 79 -7.74 23.52 -3.17
CA ASP A 79 -6.50 24.08 -3.74
C ASP A 79 -5.47 22.97 -4.04
N LEU A 80 -5.31 21.99 -3.14
CA LEU A 80 -4.45 20.82 -3.38
C LEU A 80 -4.95 19.99 -4.57
N ILE A 81 -6.24 19.71 -4.63
CA ILE A 81 -6.86 19.01 -5.78
C ILE A 81 -6.66 19.82 -7.07
N GLY A 82 -6.78 21.15 -7.00
CA GLY A 82 -6.49 22.05 -8.09
C GLY A 82 -5.04 21.94 -8.59
N GLN A 83 -4.07 21.89 -7.67
CA GLN A 83 -2.66 21.70 -7.99
C GLN A 83 -2.36 20.33 -8.62
N PHE A 84 -3.03 19.27 -8.16
CA PHE A 84 -2.93 17.95 -8.80
C PHE A 84 -3.51 17.93 -10.21
N LYS A 85 -4.58 18.70 -10.47
CA LYS A 85 -5.17 18.82 -11.80
C LYS A 85 -4.29 19.61 -12.79
N THR A 86 -3.53 20.60 -12.31
CA THR A 86 -2.67 21.43 -13.16
C THR A 86 -1.26 20.89 -13.32
N SER A 87 -0.81 20.00 -12.43
CA SER A 87 0.54 19.43 -12.42
C SER A 87 0.58 17.95 -12.83
N ALA A 88 -0.53 17.38 -13.30
CA ALA A 88 -0.55 16.00 -13.75
C ALA A 88 0.30 15.88 -15.04
N PRO A 89 1.38 15.07 -15.06
CA PRO A 89 1.93 14.61 -16.33
C PRO A 89 0.77 13.97 -17.11
N ALA A 90 0.70 14.21 -18.42
CA ALA A 90 -0.37 13.70 -19.27
C ALA A 90 -0.58 12.22 -18.96
N VAL A 91 -1.69 11.89 -18.28
CA VAL A 91 -2.03 10.51 -17.98
C VAL A 91 -2.32 9.87 -19.33
N PRO A 92 -1.58 8.84 -19.75
CA PRO A 92 -1.83 8.18 -21.02
C PRO A 92 -3.28 7.72 -21.05
N SER A 93 -3.94 7.89 -22.20
CA SER A 93 -5.34 7.48 -22.34
C SER A 93 -5.44 5.97 -22.09
N PRO A 94 -6.54 5.45 -21.52
CA PRO A 94 -6.74 4.01 -21.37
C PRO A 94 -6.54 3.21 -22.67
N THR A 95 -6.82 3.85 -23.82
CA THR A 95 -6.57 3.29 -25.16
C THR A 95 -5.08 3.17 -25.48
N ASP A 96 -4.27 4.14 -25.06
CA ASP A 96 -2.83 4.17 -25.30
C ASP A 96 -2.15 3.08 -24.46
N VAL A 97 -2.54 2.94 -23.19
CA VAL A 97 -2.05 1.90 -22.28
C VAL A 97 -2.36 0.50 -22.80
N LYS A 98 -3.59 0.28 -23.29
CA LYS A 98 -3.96 -1.02 -23.87
C LYS A 98 -3.13 -1.35 -25.11
N THR A 99 -2.93 -0.39 -25.99
CA THR A 99 -2.15 -0.59 -27.22
C THR A 99 -0.68 -0.91 -26.91
N GLU A 100 -0.12 -0.25 -25.90
CA GLU A 100 1.24 -0.51 -25.41
C GLU A 100 1.38 -1.92 -24.83
N ILE A 101 0.42 -2.35 -23.99
CA ILE A 101 0.40 -3.70 -23.40
C ILE A 101 0.20 -4.76 -24.47
N ASP A 102 -0.72 -4.57 -25.42
CA ASP A 102 -0.96 -5.52 -26.52
C ASP A 102 0.28 -5.69 -27.40
N THR A 103 1.01 -4.59 -27.66
CA THR A 103 2.27 -4.61 -28.41
C THR A 103 3.36 -5.36 -27.63
N ALA A 104 3.52 -5.04 -26.35
CA ALA A 104 4.47 -5.71 -25.47
C ALA A 104 4.18 -7.22 -25.34
N ALA A 105 2.90 -7.61 -25.24
CA ALA A 105 2.47 -9.00 -25.22
C ALA A 105 2.79 -9.72 -26.54
N GLY A 106 2.69 -9.01 -27.67
CA GLY A 106 3.14 -9.50 -28.98
C GLY A 106 4.64 -9.83 -29.01
N GLU A 107 5.49 -8.95 -28.47
CA GLU A 107 6.94 -9.18 -28.41
C GLU A 107 7.30 -10.33 -27.47
N ILE A 108 6.68 -10.40 -26.29
CA ILE A 108 6.86 -11.51 -25.35
C ILE A 108 6.47 -12.84 -26.00
N ARG A 109 5.34 -12.89 -26.73
CA ARG A 109 4.92 -14.09 -27.47
C ARG A 109 5.95 -14.55 -28.49
N LYS A 110 6.57 -13.63 -29.24
CA LYS A 110 7.63 -13.98 -30.21
C LYS A 110 8.81 -14.64 -29.52
N VAL A 111 9.27 -14.09 -28.38
CA VAL A 111 10.40 -14.62 -27.62
C VAL A 111 10.06 -15.98 -27.01
N LEU A 112 8.89 -16.12 -26.39
CA LEU A 112 8.44 -17.40 -25.82
C LEU A 112 8.25 -18.48 -26.89
N LYS A 113 7.76 -18.12 -28.09
CA LYS A 113 7.65 -19.07 -29.20
C LYS A 113 9.01 -19.53 -29.72
N ALA A 114 10.03 -18.67 -29.68
CA ALA A 114 11.37 -18.99 -30.16
C ALA A 114 12.20 -19.79 -29.14
N HIS A 115 12.01 -19.55 -27.84
CA HIS A 115 12.87 -20.08 -26.77
C HIS A 115 12.15 -21.02 -25.79
N GLY A 116 10.82 -21.09 -25.83
CA GLY A 116 10.03 -21.88 -24.89
C GLY A 116 10.09 -21.31 -23.47
N VAL A 117 10.35 -22.18 -22.50
CA VAL A 117 10.50 -21.82 -21.08
C VAL A 117 11.68 -20.86 -20.93
N THR A 118 11.40 -19.62 -20.54
CA THR A 118 12.40 -18.55 -20.48
C THR A 118 12.43 -17.94 -19.08
N PRO A 119 13.61 -17.79 -18.44
CA PRO A 119 13.73 -17.04 -17.19
C PRO A 119 13.24 -15.60 -17.36
N ILE A 120 12.57 -15.05 -16.36
CA ILE A 120 12.03 -13.68 -16.43
C ILE A 120 13.12 -12.63 -16.75
N PRO A 121 14.32 -12.65 -16.14
CA PRO A 121 15.38 -11.71 -16.49
C PRO A 121 15.80 -11.80 -17.96
N ASP A 122 15.94 -13.01 -18.49
CA ASP A 122 16.34 -13.25 -19.88
C ASP A 122 15.23 -12.84 -20.86
N LEU A 123 13.97 -13.11 -20.50
CA LEU A 123 12.80 -12.71 -21.28
C LEU A 123 12.74 -11.18 -21.39
N ARG A 124 12.97 -10.47 -20.28
CA ARG A 124 13.04 -9.01 -20.27
C ARG A 124 14.19 -8.49 -21.14
N GLN A 125 15.38 -9.08 -21.01
CA GLN A 125 16.54 -8.68 -21.81
C GLN A 125 16.32 -8.90 -23.31
N LYS A 126 15.72 -10.04 -23.70
CA LYS A 126 15.43 -10.39 -25.11
C LYS A 126 14.35 -9.52 -25.74
N THR A 127 13.36 -9.11 -24.95
CA THR A 127 12.27 -8.24 -25.41
C THR A 127 12.65 -6.77 -25.41
N GLY A 128 13.63 -6.36 -24.59
CA GLY A 128 14.07 -4.97 -24.47
C GLY A 128 13.02 -4.05 -23.85
N LEU A 129 11.98 -4.62 -23.22
CA LEU A 129 10.87 -3.86 -22.65
C LEU A 129 11.25 -3.23 -21.29
N VAL A 130 10.76 -2.01 -21.07
CA VAL A 130 10.81 -1.34 -19.78
C VAL A 130 9.88 -2.01 -18.76
N ASP A 131 10.12 -1.79 -17.46
CA ASP A 131 9.50 -2.59 -16.39
C ASP A 131 7.97 -2.64 -16.44
N TYR A 132 7.29 -1.49 -16.53
CA TYR A 132 5.84 -1.44 -16.46
C TYR A 132 5.14 -2.22 -17.59
N PRO A 133 5.39 -1.93 -18.89
CA PRO A 133 4.82 -2.71 -20.00
C PRO A 133 5.18 -4.19 -19.97
N PHE A 134 6.38 -4.53 -19.49
CA PHE A 134 6.83 -5.92 -19.40
C PHE A 134 5.99 -6.73 -18.38
N TYR A 135 5.84 -6.22 -17.16
CA TYR A 135 5.10 -6.94 -16.11
C TYR A 135 3.59 -6.97 -16.36
N GLU A 136 3.03 -5.90 -16.93
CA GLU A 136 1.61 -5.87 -17.31
C GLU A 136 1.33 -6.84 -18.46
N ALA A 137 2.14 -6.85 -19.51
CA ALA A 137 1.95 -7.76 -20.64
C ALA A 137 2.16 -9.23 -20.28
N THR A 138 3.15 -9.56 -19.45
CA THR A 138 3.34 -10.94 -18.96
C THR A 138 2.16 -11.39 -18.09
N SER A 139 1.63 -10.52 -17.23
CA SER A 139 0.44 -10.81 -16.42
C SER A 139 -0.81 -10.95 -17.29
N TRP A 140 -0.98 -10.10 -18.29
CA TRP A 140 -2.07 -10.17 -19.26
C TRP A 140 -2.07 -11.50 -20.03
N LEU A 141 -0.90 -11.96 -20.49
CA LEU A 141 -0.78 -13.26 -21.17
C LEU A 141 -1.15 -14.43 -20.25
N VAL A 142 -0.79 -14.37 -18.97
CA VAL A 142 -1.17 -15.39 -17.99
C VAL A 142 -2.67 -15.37 -17.69
N MET A 143 -3.27 -14.18 -17.57
CA MET A 143 -4.72 -14.03 -17.38
C MET A 143 -5.53 -14.54 -18.59
N ASN A 144 -5.00 -14.40 -19.81
CA ASN A 144 -5.63 -14.89 -21.04
C ASN A 144 -5.23 -16.31 -21.42
N ASP A 145 -4.61 -17.05 -20.49
CA ASP A 145 -4.29 -18.47 -20.69
C ASP A 145 -3.25 -18.74 -21.81
N GLU A 146 -2.44 -17.75 -22.17
CA GLU A 146 -1.42 -17.87 -23.22
C GLU A 146 -0.04 -18.21 -22.67
N ALA A 147 0.19 -17.98 -21.38
CA ALA A 147 1.44 -18.25 -20.70
C ALA A 147 1.23 -18.73 -19.25
N ILE A 148 2.26 -19.34 -18.66
CA ILE A 148 2.26 -19.77 -17.25
C ILE A 148 3.56 -19.31 -16.57
N TYR A 149 3.42 -18.79 -15.34
CA TYR A 149 4.55 -18.58 -14.44
C TYR A 149 4.97 -19.87 -13.75
N THR A 150 6.26 -20.20 -13.83
CA THR A 150 6.87 -21.21 -12.95
C THR A 150 7.46 -20.50 -11.73
N LYS A 151 7.07 -20.95 -10.54
CA LYS A 151 7.53 -20.35 -9.28
C LYS A 151 8.92 -20.87 -8.90
N GLY A 152 9.76 -19.97 -8.39
CA GLY A 152 11.05 -20.29 -7.80
C GLY A 152 10.96 -20.74 -6.35
N GLN A 153 12.12 -20.93 -5.71
CA GLN A 153 12.24 -21.38 -4.31
C GLN A 153 11.60 -20.43 -3.29
N ASP A 154 11.45 -19.16 -3.64
CA ASP A 154 10.83 -18.10 -2.81
C ASP A 154 9.35 -17.86 -3.16
N ASN A 155 8.72 -18.77 -3.92
CA ASN A 155 7.34 -18.67 -4.41
C ASN A 155 7.10 -17.46 -5.34
N ARG A 156 8.16 -16.78 -5.83
CA ARG A 156 8.05 -15.73 -6.85
C ARG A 156 8.10 -16.31 -8.26
N PRO A 157 7.46 -15.67 -9.25
CA PRO A 157 7.66 -16.03 -10.65
C PRO A 157 9.14 -16.00 -11.00
N SER A 158 9.64 -17.10 -11.58
CA SER A 158 11.05 -17.25 -11.98
C SER A 158 11.21 -17.44 -13.48
N HIS A 159 10.25 -18.14 -14.10
CA HIS A 159 10.21 -18.41 -15.54
C HIS A 159 8.82 -18.16 -16.08
N VAL A 160 8.75 -17.82 -17.35
CA VAL A 160 7.51 -17.78 -18.13
C VAL A 160 7.61 -18.85 -19.21
N SER A 161 6.54 -19.61 -19.38
CA SER A 161 6.43 -20.63 -20.43
C SER A 161 5.20 -20.33 -21.28
N PRO A 162 5.24 -20.58 -22.60
CA PRO A 162 4.01 -20.67 -23.36
C PRO A 162 3.16 -21.82 -22.81
N ARG A 163 1.84 -21.69 -22.93
CA ARG A 163 0.96 -22.85 -22.75
C ARG A 163 1.08 -23.85 -23.90
#